data_AF-A0A0N0TN77-F1
#
_entry.id   AF-A0A0N0TN77-F1
#
_cell.length_a   1.000
_cell.length_b   1.000
_cell.length_c   1.000
_cell.angle_alpha   90.00
_cell.angle_beta   90.00
_cell.angle_gamma   90.00
#
_symmetry.space_group_name_H-M   'P 1'
#
loop_
_entity.id
_entity.type
_entity.pdbx_description
1 polymer ?
#
loop_
_entity_poly.entity_id
_entity_poly.type
_entity_poly.pdbx_seq_one_letter_code
_entity_poly.pdbx_strand_id
1 'polypeptide(L)'
;MGYLPDGDQSYGHRSVALTASTWPETVREIRSRFEKLGERLFDESGRLRTGFVVAVNDEIVRGPDGPRLLGPGDRLYLFAQIAGG
;
A
#
# COMPACT_ATOMS: atom_id res chain seq x y z
N MET A 1 40.02 -8.45 7.54
CA MET A 1 38.83 -7.71 8.01
C MET A 1 38.01 -7.39 6.78
N GLY A 2 36.97 -8.18 6.53
CA GLY A 2 36.21 -8.18 5.27
C GLY A 2 35.27 -6.99 5.20
N TYR A 3 35.33 -6.29 4.06
CA TYR A 3 34.33 -5.34 3.60
C TYR A 3 33.05 -6.14 3.34
N LEU A 4 31.96 -5.87 4.06
CA LEU A 4 30.64 -6.35 3.66
C LEU A 4 30.22 -5.51 2.44
N PRO A 5 29.96 -6.12 1.27
CA PRO A 5 29.38 -5.38 0.17
C PRO A 5 27.98 -4.92 0.62
N ASP A 6 27.75 -3.61 0.54
CA ASP A 6 26.42 -3.01 0.61
C ASP A 6 25.63 -3.67 -0.52
N GLY A 7 24.79 -4.62 -0.13
CA GLY A 7 23.99 -5.38 -1.06
C GLY A 7 23.01 -4.43 -1.71
N ASP A 8 23.40 -3.91 -2.88
CA ASP A 8 22.51 -3.37 -3.90
C ASP A 8 21.57 -4.51 -4.32
N GLN A 9 20.60 -4.79 -3.45
CA GLN A 9 19.50 -5.66 -3.75
C GLN A 9 18.62 -4.84 -4.67
N SER A 10 18.67 -5.18 -5.95
CA SER A 10 17.73 -4.70 -6.97
C SER A 10 16.31 -5.17 -6.60
N TYR A 11 15.70 -4.53 -5.61
CA TYR A 11 14.33 -4.74 -5.20
C TYR A 11 13.44 -4.11 -6.26
N GLY A 12 12.67 -4.93 -7.00
CA GLY A 12 11.62 -4.43 -7.88
C GLY A 12 10.77 -3.37 -7.16
N HIS A 13 10.44 -2.28 -7.85
CA HIS A 13 9.81 -1.07 -7.32
C HIS A 13 8.88 -1.34 -6.12
N ARG A 14 9.40 -1.20 -4.90
CA ARG A 14 8.65 -1.45 -3.65
C ARG A 14 7.72 -0.30 -3.28
N SER A 15 7.90 0.85 -3.93
CA SER A 15 7.15 2.08 -3.71
C SER A 15 6.76 2.69 -5.04
N VAL A 16 5.53 3.21 -5.12
CA VAL A 16 4.98 3.88 -6.29
C VAL A 16 4.46 5.24 -5.88
N ALA A 17 4.74 6.27 -6.67
CA ALA A 17 4.18 7.60 -6.45
C ALA A 17 2.74 7.62 -6.97
N LEU A 18 1.81 8.00 -6.09
CA LEU A 18 0.40 8.11 -6.41
C LEU A 18 -0.02 9.59 -6.47
N THR A 19 -0.87 9.92 -7.43
CA THR A 19 -1.51 11.23 -7.58
C THR A 19 -2.95 11.13 -7.07
N ALA A 20 -3.10 11.13 -5.74
CA ALA A 20 -4.40 11.03 -5.09
C ALA A 20 -4.42 11.85 -3.79
N SER A 21 -5.53 12.54 -3.51
CA SER A 21 -5.72 13.30 -2.27
C SER A 21 -6.69 12.63 -1.29
N THR A 22 -7.35 11.56 -1.76
CA THR A 22 -8.36 10.81 -1.00
C THR A 22 -8.20 9.32 -1.25
N TRP A 23 -8.66 8.50 -0.29
CA TRP A 23 -8.60 7.05 -0.44
C TRP A 23 -9.33 6.49 -1.68
N PRO A 24 -10.54 6.94 -2.05
CA PRO A 24 -11.19 6.50 -3.28
C PRO A 24 -10.34 6.78 -4.55
N GLU A 25 -9.67 7.94 -4.59
CA GLU A 25 -8.75 8.27 -5.68
C GLU A 25 -7.52 7.36 -5.68
N THR A 26 -6.95 7.07 -4.50
CA THR A 26 -5.84 6.11 -4.34
C THR A 26 -6.23 4.73 -4.86
N VAL A 27 -7.40 4.22 -4.46
CA VAL A 27 -7.92 2.92 -4.90
C VAL A 27 -8.09 2.90 -6.42
N ARG A 28 -8.68 3.95 -6.99
CA ARG A 28 -8.86 4.10 -8.44
C ARG A 28 -7.51 4.08 -9.17
N GLU A 29 -6.54 4.83 -8.66
CA GLU A 29 -5.23 4.92 -9.30
C GLU A 29 -4.45 3.61 -9.20
N ILE A 30 -4.47 2.93 -8.05
CA ILE A 30 -3.84 1.60 -7.88
C ILE A 30 -4.48 0.60 -8.84
N ARG A 31 -5.81 0.57 -8.95
CA ARG A 31 -6.51 -0.32 -9.91
C ARG A 31 -6.15 -0.01 -11.35
N SER A 32 -6.06 1.27 -11.71
CA SER A 32 -5.74 1.68 -13.07
C SER A 32 -4.30 1.38 -13.47
N ARG A 33 -3.35 1.50 -12.54
CA ARG A 33 -1.92 1.27 -12.83
C ARG A 33 -1.50 -0.18 -12.61
N PHE A 34 -2.17 -0.88 -11.70
CA PHE A 34 -1.81 -2.23 -11.26
C PHE A 34 -3.07 -3.10 -11.09
N GLU A 35 -3.75 -3.41 -12.19
CA GLU A 35 -5.02 -4.14 -12.21
C GLU A 35 -5.03 -5.38 -11.29
N LYS A 36 -4.09 -6.31 -11.51
CA LYS A 36 -3.96 -7.54 -10.69
C LYS A 36 -3.72 -7.29 -9.21
N LEU A 37 -3.02 -6.20 -8.87
CA LEU A 37 -2.79 -5.83 -7.47
C LEU A 37 -4.08 -5.24 -6.88
N GLY A 38 -4.76 -4.38 -7.62
CA GLY A 38 -6.04 -3.79 -7.21
C GLY A 38 -7.14 -4.82 -6.98
N GLU A 39 -7.21 -5.87 -7.81
CA GLU A 39 -8.15 -6.99 -7.63
C GLU A 39 -7.88 -7.79 -6.33
N ARG A 40 -6.60 -7.93 -5.98
CA ARG A 40 -6.17 -8.61 -4.76
C ARG A 40 -6.33 -7.77 -3.50
N LEU A 41 -6.09 -6.46 -3.58
CA LEU A 41 -6.18 -5.56 -2.42
C LEU A 41 -7.61 -5.15 -2.09
N PHE A 42 -8.43 -4.93 -3.12
CA PHE A 42 -9.74 -4.30 -2.96
C PHE A 42 -10.87 -5.21 -3.45
N ASP A 43 -12.00 -5.18 -2.72
CA ASP A 43 -13.27 -5.77 -3.15
C ASP A 43 -13.95 -4.92 -4.25
N GLU A 44 -14.95 -5.45 -4.96
CA GLU A 44 -15.75 -4.74 -5.97
C GLU A 44 -16.21 -3.35 -5.50
N SER A 45 -16.54 -3.21 -4.22
CA SER A 45 -16.98 -1.94 -3.60
C SER A 45 -15.85 -0.90 -3.39
N GLY A 46 -14.59 -1.24 -3.72
CA GLY A 46 -13.41 -0.40 -3.47
C GLY A 46 -12.89 -0.45 -2.04
N ARG A 47 -13.44 -1.35 -1.21
CA ARG A 47 -13.02 -1.56 0.18
C ARG A 47 -11.77 -2.44 0.25
N LEU A 48 -10.89 -2.17 1.21
CA LEU A 48 -9.72 -3.00 1.46
C LEU A 48 -10.18 -4.39 1.96
N ARG A 49 -9.64 -5.46 1.35
CA ARG A 49 -9.93 -6.82 1.78
C ARG A 49 -9.33 -7.11 3.16
N THR A 50 -9.98 -7.98 3.93
CA THR A 50 -9.62 -8.32 5.31
C THR A 50 -8.22 -8.92 5.50
N GLY A 51 -7.63 -9.48 4.45
CA GLY A 51 -6.26 -10.00 4.46
C GLY A 51 -5.18 -8.92 4.34
N PHE A 52 -5.55 -7.63 4.33
CA PHE A 52 -4.61 -6.53 4.19
C PHE A 52 -4.83 -5.47 5.26
N VAL A 53 -3.77 -4.72 5.55
CA VAL A 53 -3.78 -3.53 6.41
C VAL A 53 -3.14 -2.39 5.65
N VAL A 54 -3.68 -1.19 5.87
CA VAL A 54 -3.12 0.04 5.36
C VAL A 54 -2.62 0.90 6.50
N ALA A 55 -1.44 1.51 6.33
CA ALA A 55 -0.91 2.51 7.24
C ALA A 55 -0.60 3.81 6.49
N VAL A 56 -0.80 4.94 7.16
CA VAL A 56 -0.43 6.27 6.66
C VAL A 56 0.60 6.85 7.62
N ASN A 57 1.77 7.23 7.13
CA ASN A 57 2.85 7.80 7.95
C ASN A 57 3.17 6.96 9.21
N ASP A 58 3.27 5.64 9.04
CA ASP A 58 3.52 4.66 10.12
C ASP A 58 2.32 4.37 11.04
N GLU A 59 1.18 5.05 10.87
CA GLU A 59 -0.03 4.82 11.66
C GLU A 59 -1.02 3.89 10.96
N ILE A 60 -1.40 2.79 11.63
CA ILE A 60 -2.37 1.82 11.10
C ILE A 60 -3.77 2.43 11.03
N VAL A 61 -4.34 2.49 9.84
CA VAL A 61 -5.72 2.93 9.64
C VAL A 61 -6.64 1.74 9.89
N ARG A 62 -7.54 1.91 10.87
CA ARG A 62 -8.51 0.88 11.22
C ARG A 62 -9.74 0.99 10.33
N GLY A 63 -10.07 -0.10 9.65
CA GLY A 63 -11.32 -0.26 8.91
C GLY A 63 -11.13 -0.36 7.38
N PRO A 64 -12.14 -0.92 6.69
CA PRO A 64 -12.05 -1.24 5.27
C PRO A 64 -12.18 -0.01 4.35
N ASP A 65 -12.67 1.11 4.89
CA ASP A 65 -12.89 2.36 4.15
C ASP A 65 -11.62 3.23 4.00
N GLY A 66 -10.49 2.78 4.57
CA GLY A 66 -9.19 3.43 4.42
C GLY A 66 -9.07 4.82 5.06
N PRO A 67 -7.95 5.54 4.82
CA PRO A 67 -7.74 6.88 5.36
C PRO A 67 -8.72 7.89 4.78
N ARG A 68 -9.25 8.78 5.62
CA ARG A 68 -10.22 9.81 5.18
C ARG A 68 -9.58 10.91 4.34
N LEU A 69 -8.34 11.27 4.63
CA LEU A 69 -7.59 12.34 3.97
C LEU A 69 -6.16 11.87 3.74
N LEU A 70 -5.60 12.24 2.59
CA LEU A 70 -4.20 12.03 2.24
C LEU A 70 -3.63 13.39 1.83
N GLY A 71 -2.64 13.85 2.58
CA GLY A 71 -1.90 15.06 2.31
C GLY A 71 -0.79 14.83 1.28
N PRO A 72 -0.34 15.91 0.61
CA PRO A 72 0.83 15.83 -0.24
C PRO A 72 2.06 15.43 0.60
N GLY A 73 2.75 14.38 0.15
CA GLY A 73 3.93 13.83 0.83
C GLY A 73 3.64 12.69 1.82
N ASP A 74 2.37 12.38 2.07
CA ASP A 74 2.00 11.23 2.90
C ASP A 74 2.48 9.91 2.29
N ARG A 75 2.91 9.01 3.18
CA ARG A 75 3.36 7.68 2.77
C ARG A 75 2.31 6.64 3.13
N LEU A 76 1.85 5.94 2.11
CA LEU A 76 0.91 4.84 2.22
C LEU A 76 1.63 3.50 2.19
N TYR A 77 1.39 2.69 3.21
CA TYR A 77 1.94 1.35 3.33
C TYR A 77 0.81 0.33 3.29
N LEU A 78 1.03 -0.74 2.52
CA LEU A 78 0.09 -1.85 2.39
C LEU A 78 0.79 -3.14 2.83
N PHE A 79 0.18 -3.82 3.80
CA PHE A 79 0.71 -5.05 4.38
C PHE A 79 -0.28 -6.19 4.17
N ALA A 80 0.21 -7.35 3.76
CA ALA A 80 -0.56 -8.58 3.84
C ALA A 80 -0.57 -9.05 5.30
N GLN A 81 -1.76 -9.28 5.86
CA GLN A 81 -1.90 -9.92 7.16
C GLN A 81 -1.60 -11.41 7.00
N ILE A 82 -0.50 -11.86 7.58
CA ILE A 82 -0.15 -13.27 7.67
C ILE A 82 -0.46 -13.69 9.11
N ALA A 83 -1.44 -14.57 9.29
CA ALA A 83 -1.65 -15.20 10.59
C ALA A 83 -0.43 -16.07 10.90
N GLY A 84 0.34 -15.69 11.92
CA GLY A 84 1.40 -16.55 12.44
C GLY A 84 0.78 -17.77 13.12
N GLY A 85 1.11 -18.95 12.61
CA GLY A 85 0.87 -20.23 13.27
C GLY A 85 2.05 -20.61 14.14
#